data_AF-A0A8X6MIB8-F1
#
_entry.id   AF-A0A8X6MIB8-F1
#
_cell.length_a   1.000
_cell.length_b   1.000
_cell.length_c   1.000
_cell.angle_alpha   90.00
_cell.angle_beta   90.00
_cell.angle_gamma   90.00
#
_symmetry.space_group_name_H-M   'P 1'
#
loop_
_entity.id
_entity.type
_entity.pdbx_description
1 polymer ?
#
loop_
_entity_poly.entity_id
_entity_poly.type
_entity_poly.pdbx_seq_one_letter_code
_entity_poly.pdbx_strand_id
1 'polypeptide(L)'
;MYFDDWNTGQDIREEALLNSLHAENIMKEAGMKMRKWISNDTTLMSQWAAEGFDTYPVDTSVSLGSNKTKVLGLSFQTLEDCLTLDTKGLLEFISTNKNTKRFLIQAIGKIFDPFGLLSPFNIRMKCLIQELWKNKITWDEDLPPKIVERWGKLVQGTTLVKQTQNSKIYF
;
A
#
# COMPACT_ATOMS: atom_id res chain seq x y z
N MET A 1 4.01 11.72 -7.25
CA MET A 1 3.58 10.89 -8.40
C MET A 1 4.38 9.60 -8.37
N TYR A 2 3.72 8.45 -8.39
CA TYR A 2 4.34 7.13 -8.49
C TYR A 2 3.71 6.41 -9.67
N PHE A 3 4.48 6.27 -10.76
CA PHE A 3 3.98 5.76 -12.04
C PHE A 3 2.71 6.52 -12.47
N ASP A 4 1.58 5.83 -12.61
CA ASP A 4 0.30 6.42 -13.00
C ASP A 4 -0.48 7.04 -11.82
N ASP A 5 -0.07 6.77 -10.58
CA ASP A 5 -0.78 7.22 -9.38
C ASP A 5 -0.20 8.55 -8.88
N TRP A 6 -1.02 9.59 -8.87
CA TRP A 6 -0.69 10.81 -8.16
C TRP A 6 -1.37 10.80 -6.79
N ASN A 7 -0.55 10.84 -5.73
CA ASN A 7 -1.00 10.88 -4.35
C ASN A 7 -0.34 12.08 -3.69
N THR A 8 -1.11 12.92 -3.01
CA THR A 8 -0.56 14.00 -2.17
C THR A 8 -1.32 14.11 -0.86
N GLY A 9 -0.69 14.77 0.12
CA GLY A 9 -1.30 15.04 1.41
C GLY A 9 -1.10 16.50 1.77
N GLN A 10 -2.17 17.17 2.23
CA GLN A 10 -2.11 18.55 2.74
C GLN A 10 -2.68 18.63 4.14
N ASP A 11 -2.22 19.62 4.89
CA ASP A 11 -2.69 19.89 6.25
C ASP A 11 -3.95 20.78 6.23
N ILE A 12 -4.20 21.50 5.13
CA ILE A 12 -5.31 22.44 4.95
C ILE A 12 -6.16 22.05 3.73
N ARG A 13 -7.48 21.98 3.89
CA ARG A 13 -8.44 21.63 2.82
C ARG A 13 -8.39 22.59 1.62
N GLU A 14 -8.25 23.89 1.88
CA GLU A 14 -8.20 24.89 0.81
C GLU A 14 -6.98 24.72 -0.08
N GLU A 15 -5.82 24.41 0.50
CA GLU A 15 -4.62 24.06 -0.23
C GLU A 15 -4.79 22.74 -1.00
N ALA A 16 -5.50 21.78 -0.42
CA ALA A 16 -5.84 20.53 -1.08
C ALA A 16 -6.66 20.77 -2.36
N LEU A 17 -7.72 21.58 -2.26
CA LEU A 17 -8.57 21.95 -3.39
C LEU A 17 -7.78 22.69 -4.47
N LEU A 18 -6.99 23.70 -4.07
CA LEU A 18 -6.18 24.48 -5.00
C LEU A 18 -5.18 23.62 -5.78
N ASN A 19 -4.47 22.73 -5.08
CA ASN A 19 -3.53 21.80 -5.71
C ASN A 19 -4.23 20.82 -6.65
N SER A 20 -5.41 20.34 -6.27
CA SER A 20 -6.21 19.44 -7.10
C SER A 20 -6.61 20.12 -8.42
N LEU A 21 -7.07 21.38 -8.35
CA LEU A 21 -7.42 22.19 -9.52
C LEU A 21 -6.23 22.47 -10.43
N HIS A 22 -5.09 22.89 -9.85
CA HIS A 22 -3.89 23.14 -10.64
C HIS A 22 -3.46 21.92 -11.44
N ALA A 23 -3.52 20.75 -10.84
CA ALA A 23 -3.07 19.56 -11.52
C ALA A 23 -4.09 18.96 -12.50
N GLU A 24 -5.40 19.07 -12.26
CA GLU A 24 -6.39 18.82 -13.32
C GLU A 24 -6.09 19.67 -14.56
N ASN A 25 -5.79 20.96 -14.35
CA ASN A 25 -5.46 21.86 -15.46
C ASN A 25 -4.16 21.46 -16.17
N ILE A 26 -3.08 21.19 -15.43
CA ILE A 26 -1.80 20.75 -16.01
C ILE A 26 -1.97 19.45 -16.80
N MET A 27 -2.68 18.47 -16.24
CA MET A 27 -2.91 17.19 -16.91
C MET A 27 -3.79 17.36 -18.15
N LYS A 28 -4.82 18.20 -18.06
CA LYS A 28 -5.68 18.54 -19.20
C LYS A 28 -4.92 19.22 -20.33
N GLU A 29 -4.00 20.14 -20.01
CA GLU A 29 -3.10 20.76 -21.00
C GLU A 29 -2.17 19.73 -21.65
N ALA A 30 -1.74 18.72 -20.90
CA ALA A 30 -1.00 17.58 -21.43
C ALA A 30 -1.89 16.56 -22.20
N GLY A 31 -3.19 16.82 -22.37
CA GLY A 31 -4.13 15.93 -23.04
C GLY A 31 -4.53 14.71 -22.22
N MET A 32 -4.25 14.70 -20.93
CA MET A 32 -4.54 13.62 -19.99
C MET A 32 -5.71 14.01 -19.09
N LYS A 33 -6.66 13.10 -18.89
CA LYS A 33 -7.75 13.29 -17.93
C LYS A 33 -7.43 12.55 -16.64
N MET A 34 -7.36 13.28 -15.53
CA MET A 34 -7.25 12.70 -14.19
C MET A 34 -8.58 12.01 -13.81
N ARG A 35 -8.48 10.89 -13.10
CA ARG A 35 -9.61 9.99 -12.83
C ARG A 35 -9.51 9.45 -11.41
N LYS A 36 -10.64 9.02 -10.86
CA LYS A 36 -10.76 8.35 -9.56
C LYS A 36 -10.23 9.16 -8.36
N TRP A 37 -10.53 10.45 -8.32
CA TRP A 37 -10.21 11.31 -7.17
C TRP A 37 -10.86 10.80 -5.89
N ILE A 38 -10.09 10.68 -4.81
CA ILE A 38 -10.59 10.12 -3.55
C ILE A 38 -9.91 10.79 -2.36
N SER A 39 -10.68 11.18 -1.35
CA SER A 39 -10.17 11.76 -0.11
C SER A 39 -10.79 11.15 1.14
N ASN A 40 -10.10 11.31 2.27
CA ASN A 40 -10.67 11.11 3.60
C ASN A 40 -11.61 12.25 4.02
N ASP A 41 -11.59 13.41 3.35
CA ASP A 41 -12.47 14.53 3.63
C ASP A 41 -13.70 14.55 2.69
N THR A 42 -14.88 14.31 3.27
CA THR A 42 -16.17 14.29 2.54
C THR A 42 -16.58 15.66 1.98
N THR A 43 -16.14 16.75 2.63
CA THR A 43 -16.40 18.10 2.16
C THR A 43 -15.60 18.37 0.88
N LEU A 44 -14.33 17.96 0.87
CA LEU A 44 -13.46 18.08 -0.31
C LEU A 44 -13.98 17.23 -1.47
N MET A 45 -14.41 15.98 -1.20
CA MET A 45 -15.06 15.12 -2.19
C MET A 45 -16.30 15.78 -2.83
N SER A 46 -17.11 16.45 -2.01
CA SER A 46 -18.31 17.16 -2.49
C SER A 46 -17.95 18.38 -3.35
N GLN A 47 -16.88 19.10 -2.99
CA GLN A 47 -16.37 20.23 -3.77
C GLN A 47 -15.84 19.77 -5.13
N TRP A 48 -15.05 18.71 -5.19
CA TRP A 48 -14.60 18.14 -6.47
C TRP A 48 -15.73 17.66 -7.36
N ALA A 49 -16.76 17.02 -6.78
CA ALA A 49 -17.95 16.64 -7.53
C ALA A 49 -18.65 17.87 -8.15
N ALA A 50 -18.73 18.98 -7.42
CA ALA A 50 -19.27 20.24 -7.92
C ALA A 50 -18.40 20.86 -9.04
N GLU A 51 -17.08 20.72 -8.95
CA GLU A 51 -16.11 21.14 -9.97
C GLU A 51 -16.03 20.17 -11.18
N GLY A 52 -16.80 19.08 -11.19
CA GLY A 52 -16.88 18.12 -12.30
C GLY A 52 -15.72 17.11 -12.38
N PHE A 53 -15.01 16.91 -11.28
CA PHE A 53 -13.93 15.92 -11.19
C PHE A 53 -14.51 14.50 -11.24
N ASP A 54 -13.75 13.56 -11.79
CA ASP A 54 -14.10 12.13 -11.77
C ASP A 54 -13.75 11.53 -10.40
N THR A 55 -14.67 11.62 -9.44
CA THR A 55 -14.49 11.15 -8.06
C THR A 55 -14.79 9.65 -7.91
N TYR A 56 -14.18 8.99 -6.91
CA TYR A 56 -14.36 7.58 -6.60
C TYR A 56 -14.67 7.36 -5.12
N PRO A 57 -15.59 6.44 -4.76
CA PRO A 57 -16.35 5.56 -5.65
C PRO A 57 -17.54 6.25 -6.33
N VAL A 58 -17.77 5.89 -7.60
CA VAL A 58 -18.89 6.37 -8.42
C VAL A 58 -20.18 5.73 -7.92
N ASP A 59 -21.01 6.55 -7.28
CA ASP A 59 -22.45 6.39 -7.05
C ASP A 59 -23.00 5.24 -6.16
N THR A 60 -23.75 5.72 -5.16
CA THR A 60 -24.95 5.15 -4.50
C THR A 60 -24.78 4.15 -3.35
N SER A 61 -25.29 4.53 -2.18
CA SER A 61 -25.42 3.74 -0.94
C SER A 61 -24.13 3.39 -0.19
N VAL A 62 -23.16 4.31 -0.18
CA VAL A 62 -21.95 4.15 0.62
C VAL A 62 -22.28 4.42 2.10
N SER A 63 -22.57 3.36 2.83
CA SER A 63 -22.37 3.35 4.26
C SER A 63 -20.88 3.59 4.53
N LEU A 64 -20.59 4.75 5.12
CA LEU A 64 -19.34 5.06 5.79
C LEU A 64 -18.89 3.82 6.60
N GLY A 65 -17.84 3.13 6.16
CA GLY A 65 -17.29 1.92 6.82
C GLY A 65 -17.08 0.69 5.93
N SER A 66 -17.46 0.73 4.65
CA SER A 66 -17.41 -0.45 3.77
C SER A 66 -16.37 -0.42 2.63
N ASN A 67 -15.80 0.74 2.29
CA ASN A 67 -14.95 0.88 1.10
C ASN A 67 -13.44 0.78 1.43
N LYS A 68 -12.83 -0.34 1.03
CA LYS A 68 -11.38 -0.53 0.94
C LYS A 68 -10.94 -0.23 -0.49
N THR A 69 -10.30 0.92 -0.72
CA THR A 69 -9.69 1.24 -2.02
C THR A 69 -8.21 0.86 -1.99
N LYS A 70 -7.66 0.40 -3.11
CA LYS A 70 -6.21 0.13 -3.20
C LYS A 70 -5.46 1.40 -3.60
N VAL A 71 -4.48 1.81 -2.80
CA VAL A 71 -3.52 2.88 -3.10
C VAL A 71 -2.14 2.26 -3.07
N LEU A 72 -1.46 2.23 -4.22
CA LEU A 72 -0.12 1.63 -4.35
C LEU A 72 -0.04 0.20 -3.77
N GLY A 73 -1.05 -0.64 -4.00
CA GLY A 73 -1.10 -2.02 -3.49
C GLY A 73 -1.44 -2.17 -1.99
N LEU A 74 -1.62 -1.07 -1.25
CA LEU A 74 -2.13 -1.05 0.12
C LEU A 74 -3.64 -0.78 0.14
N SER A 75 -4.34 -1.32 1.12
CA SER A 75 -5.76 -1.04 1.34
C SER A 75 -5.91 0.24 2.17
N PHE A 76 -6.39 1.29 1.53
CA PHE A 76 -6.71 2.57 2.17
C PHE A 76 -8.15 2.56 2.69
N GLN A 77 -8.30 2.85 3.99
CA GLN A 77 -9.57 3.09 4.65
C GLN A 77 -9.70 4.60 4.83
N THR A 78 -10.55 5.22 4.02
CA THR A 78 -10.66 6.69 3.93
C THR A 78 -11.09 7.32 5.26
N LEU A 79 -12.03 6.71 6.00
CA LEU A 79 -12.54 7.30 7.25
C LEU A 79 -11.58 7.23 8.41
N GLU A 80 -10.89 6.11 8.53
CA GLU A 80 -9.93 5.89 9.61
C GLU A 80 -8.58 6.53 9.30
N ASP A 81 -8.42 7.13 8.10
CA ASP A 81 -7.14 7.56 7.52
C ASP A 81 -6.04 6.51 7.72
N CYS A 82 -6.41 5.25 7.44
CA CYS A 82 -5.58 4.09 7.72
C CYS A 82 -5.18 3.38 6.44
N LEU A 83 -3.87 3.29 6.21
CA LEU A 83 -3.30 2.37 5.24
C LEU A 83 -3.08 1.02 5.91
N THR A 84 -3.63 -0.03 5.31
CA THR A 84 -3.52 -1.41 5.78
C THR A 84 -2.90 -2.29 4.70
N LEU A 85 -1.98 -3.16 5.08
CA LEU A 85 -1.46 -4.16 4.16
C LEU A 85 -2.42 -5.36 4.14
N ASP A 86 -2.89 -5.75 2.96
CA ASP A 86 -3.70 -6.95 2.82
C ASP A 86 -2.81 -8.20 2.96
N THR A 87 -2.75 -8.73 4.18
CA THR A 87 -1.92 -9.89 4.52
C THR A 87 -2.58 -11.23 4.18
N LYS A 88 -3.85 -11.27 3.75
CA LYS A 88 -4.57 -12.55 3.55
C LYS A 88 -3.87 -13.47 2.56
N GLY A 89 -3.57 -12.95 1.36
CA GLY A 89 -2.90 -13.74 0.33
C GLY A 89 -1.44 -14.08 0.66
N LEU A 90 -0.80 -13.30 1.54
CA LEU A 90 0.53 -13.62 2.06
C LEU A 90 0.43 -14.76 3.09
N LEU A 91 -0.50 -14.68 4.03
CA LEU A 91 -0.70 -15.70 5.06
C LEU A 91 -1.12 -17.04 4.47
N GLU A 92 -2.02 -17.04 3.48
CA GLU A 92 -2.40 -18.25 2.73
C GLU A 92 -1.21 -18.82 1.94
N PHE A 93 -0.38 -17.96 1.34
CA PHE A 93 0.82 -18.44 0.67
C PHE A 93 1.80 -19.07 1.66
N ILE A 94 2.03 -18.44 2.81
CA ILE A 94 2.93 -18.92 3.85
C ILE A 94 2.44 -20.24 4.46
N SER A 95 1.13 -20.43 4.61
CA SER A 95 0.55 -21.65 5.20
C SER A 95 0.80 -22.91 4.37
N THR A 96 1.17 -22.77 3.07
CA THR A 96 1.62 -23.91 2.25
C THR A 96 2.95 -24.51 2.73
N ASN A 97 3.64 -23.85 3.66
CA ASN A 97 4.78 -24.35 4.45
C ASN A 97 5.92 -24.96 3.64
N LYS A 98 6.22 -24.40 2.47
CA LYS A 98 7.39 -24.78 1.68
C LYS A 98 8.62 -24.07 2.22
N ASN A 99 9.66 -24.79 2.60
CA ASN A 99 10.86 -24.20 3.19
C ASN A 99 12.00 -24.08 2.17
N THR A 100 11.74 -23.49 1.00
CA THR A 100 12.78 -23.29 -0.03
C THR A 100 13.13 -21.82 -0.22
N LYS A 101 14.32 -21.54 -0.76
CA LYS A 101 14.74 -20.19 -1.12
C LYS A 101 13.75 -19.51 -2.08
N ARG A 102 13.26 -20.24 -3.09
CA ARG A 102 12.27 -19.75 -4.05
C ARG A 102 11.00 -19.32 -3.34
N PHE A 103 10.49 -20.17 -2.45
CA PHE A 103 9.29 -19.86 -1.68
C PHE A 103 9.47 -18.61 -0.82
N LEU A 104 10.57 -18.53 -0.07
CA LEU A 104 10.84 -17.40 0.81
C LEU A 104 10.93 -16.08 0.03
N ILE A 105 11.64 -16.06 -1.09
CA ILE A 105 11.74 -14.87 -1.94
C ILE A 105 10.39 -14.50 -2.54
N GLN A 106 9.57 -15.47 -2.97
CA GLN A 106 8.20 -15.22 -3.43
C GLN A 106 7.31 -14.63 -2.33
N ALA A 107 7.43 -15.13 -1.10
CA ALA A 107 6.71 -14.58 0.05
C ALA A 107 7.11 -13.12 0.32
N ILE A 108 8.42 -12.83 0.34
CA ILE A 108 8.92 -11.45 0.54
C ILE A 108 8.47 -10.53 -0.59
N GLY A 109 8.47 -10.99 -1.85
CA GLY A 109 8.05 -10.20 -3.00
C GLY A 109 6.56 -9.80 -2.96
N LYS A 110 5.72 -10.51 -2.21
CA LYS A 110 4.33 -10.13 -1.96
C LYS A 110 4.18 -8.98 -0.96
N ILE A 111 5.24 -8.62 -0.25
CA ILE A 111 5.26 -7.53 0.73
C ILE A 111 5.71 -6.27 0.01
N PHE A 112 4.74 -5.52 -0.50
CA PHE A 112 4.98 -4.25 -1.18
C PHE A 112 4.79 -3.09 -0.21
N ASP A 113 5.79 -2.21 -0.11
CA ASP A 113 5.82 -1.09 0.83
C ASP A 113 6.32 0.18 0.12
N PRO A 114 5.45 0.81 -0.68
CA PRO A 114 5.81 1.98 -1.49
C PRO A 114 6.13 3.21 -0.63
N PHE A 115 5.56 3.29 0.58
CA PHE A 115 5.72 4.42 1.49
C PHE A 115 6.81 4.20 2.55
N GLY A 116 7.46 3.03 2.58
CA GLY A 116 8.47 2.72 3.58
C GLY A 116 7.92 2.51 5.00
N LEU A 117 6.61 2.32 5.17
CA LEU A 117 5.96 2.11 6.47
C LEU A 117 6.44 0.82 7.15
N LEU A 118 6.85 -0.15 6.33
CA LEU A 118 7.42 -1.43 6.75
C LEU A 118 8.95 -1.43 6.63
N SER A 119 9.62 -0.28 6.51
CA SER A 119 11.06 -0.21 6.31
C SER A 119 11.88 -1.08 7.28
N PRO A 120 11.65 -1.05 8.61
CA PRO A 120 12.41 -1.90 9.55
C PRO A 120 12.22 -3.39 9.28
N PHE A 121 11.04 -3.78 8.82
CA PHE A 121 10.71 -5.14 8.46
C PHE A 121 11.32 -5.54 7.11
N ASN A 122 11.19 -4.68 6.10
CA ASN A 122 11.77 -4.87 4.77
C ASN A 122 13.29 -4.99 4.81
N ILE A 123 13.97 -4.22 5.67
CA ILE A 123 15.41 -4.34 5.85
C ILE A 123 15.76 -5.73 6.39
N ARG A 124 15.04 -6.23 7.40
CA ARG A 124 15.27 -7.58 7.95
C ARG A 124 15.04 -8.67 6.89
N MET A 125 14.01 -8.51 6.07
CA MET A 125 13.73 -9.41 4.94
C MET A 125 14.82 -9.39 3.88
N LYS A 126 15.30 -8.20 3.48
CA LYS A 126 16.43 -8.06 2.55
C LYS A 126 17.71 -8.66 3.11
N CYS A 127 17.99 -8.48 4.41
CA CYS A 127 19.13 -9.13 5.06
C CYS A 127 19.02 -10.66 5.01
N LEU A 128 17.82 -11.22 5.18
CA LEU A 128 17.59 -12.66 5.05
C LEU A 128 17.84 -13.13 3.61
N ILE A 129 17.33 -12.42 2.61
CA ILE A 129 17.61 -12.71 1.20
C ILE A 129 19.12 -12.69 0.94
N GLN A 130 19.84 -11.68 1.42
CA GLN A 130 21.30 -11.59 1.27
C GLN A 130 22.02 -12.78 1.91
N GLU A 131 21.58 -13.24 3.08
CA GLU A 131 22.11 -14.43 3.75
C GLU A 131 21.92 -15.70 2.89
N LEU A 132 20.75 -15.87 2.26
CA LEU A 132 20.49 -16.99 1.33
C LEU A 132 21.48 -17.00 0.16
N TRP A 133 21.80 -15.82 -0.39
CA TRP A 133 22.77 -15.68 -1.48
C TRP A 133 24.20 -15.95 -1.02
N LYS A 134 24.59 -15.42 0.14
CA LYS A 134 25.94 -15.65 0.72
C LYS A 134 26.21 -17.13 0.99
N ASN A 135 25.19 -17.86 1.46
CA ASN A 135 25.28 -19.29 1.73
C ASN A 135 25.14 -20.16 0.46
N LYS A 136 25.02 -19.55 -0.73
CA LYS A 136 24.87 -20.25 -2.02
C LYS A 136 23.73 -21.26 -2.07
N ILE A 137 22.67 -21.04 -1.29
CA ILE A 137 21.50 -21.92 -1.26
C ILE A 137 20.83 -21.88 -2.63
N THR A 138 20.51 -23.06 -3.16
CA THR A 138 19.85 -23.20 -4.45
C THR A 138 18.35 -22.92 -4.35
N TRP A 139 17.66 -22.75 -5.48
CA TRP A 139 16.28 -22.24 -5.49
C TRP A 139 15.27 -23.17 -4.80
N ASP A 140 15.39 -24.47 -5.01
CA ASP A 140 14.41 -25.48 -4.58
C ASP A 140 14.94 -26.38 -3.45
N GLU A 141 16.10 -26.06 -2.90
CA GLU A 141 16.69 -26.73 -1.75
C GLU A 141 16.06 -26.26 -0.44
N ASP A 142 15.98 -27.19 0.51
CA ASP A 142 15.46 -26.92 1.85
C ASP A 142 16.37 -25.93 2.59
N LEU A 143 15.73 -24.97 3.25
CA LEU A 143 16.40 -23.95 4.03
C LEU A 143 17.01 -24.55 5.30
N PRO A 144 18.22 -24.13 5.69
CA PRO A 144 18.81 -24.51 6.97
C PRO A 144 17.87 -24.17 8.14
N PRO A 145 17.80 -25.01 9.21
CA PRO A 145 16.88 -24.81 10.33
C PRO A 145 16.94 -23.41 10.95
N LYS A 146 18.14 -22.85 11.06
CA LYS A 146 18.37 -21.49 11.57
C LYS A 146 17.66 -20.40 10.74
N ILE A 147 17.62 -20.57 9.42
CA ILE A 147 16.96 -19.64 8.50
C ILE A 147 15.44 -19.80 8.60
N VAL A 148 14.95 -21.03 8.69
CA VAL A 148 13.52 -21.33 8.89
C VAL A 148 13.00 -20.70 10.19
N GLU A 149 13.74 -20.86 11.29
CA GLU A 149 13.38 -20.26 12.59
C GLU A 149 13.33 -18.73 12.51
N ARG A 150 14.34 -18.11 11.88
CA ARG A 150 14.41 -16.66 11.69
C ARG A 150 13.29 -16.15 10.80
N TRP A 151 12.97 -16.87 9.72
CA TRP A 151 11.83 -16.58 8.85
C TRP A 151 10.51 -16.61 9.64
N GLY A 152 10.28 -17.67 10.42
CA GLY A 152 9.07 -17.80 11.25
C GLY A 152 8.89 -16.64 12.23
N LYS A 153 9.97 -16.22 12.90
CA LYS A 153 9.97 -15.05 13.80
C LYS A 153 9.61 -13.75 13.07
N LEU A 154 10.13 -13.56 11.85
CA LEU A 154 9.80 -12.38 11.05
C LEU A 154 8.33 -12.40 10.62
N VAL A 155 7.83 -13.53 10.11
CA VAL A 155 6.42 -13.67 9.70
C VAL A 155 5.45 -13.34 10.84
N GLN A 156 5.71 -13.86 12.05
CA GLN A 156 4.91 -13.54 13.24
C GLN A 156 4.93 -12.03 13.55
N GLY A 157 6.09 -11.38 13.44
CA GLY A 157 6.23 -9.94 13.62
C GLY A 157 5.44 -9.11 12.60
N THR A 158 5.32 -9.56 11.35
CA THR A 158 4.53 -8.86 10.32
C THR A 158 3.04 -8.81 10.64
N THR A 159 2.50 -9.87 11.25
CA THR A 159 1.07 -9.95 11.59
C THR A 159 0.66 -8.88 12.60
N LEU A 160 1.62 -8.30 13.32
CA LEU A 160 1.42 -7.26 14.33
C LEU A 160 1.42 -5.84 13.75
N VAL A 161 1.95 -5.62 12.55
CA VAL A 161 1.95 -4.29 11.90
C VAL A 161 0.62 -4.11 11.17
N LYS A 162 -0.43 -3.76 11.93
CA LYS A 162 -1.79 -3.71 11.37
C LYS A 162 -2.20 -2.34 10.85
N GLN A 163 -1.74 -1.24 11.44
CA GLN A 163 -2.30 0.08 11.17
C GLN A 163 -1.25 1.16 11.40
N THR A 164 -1.11 2.06 10.44
CA THR A 164 -0.51 3.38 10.65
C THR A 164 -1.57 4.39 10.30
N GLN A 165 -1.99 5.17 11.30
CA GLN A 165 -2.90 6.29 11.11
C GLN A 165 -2.06 7.46 10.62
N ASN A 166 -2.40 8.00 9.46
CA ASN A 166 -1.86 9.26 9.02
C ASN A 166 -2.81 10.38 9.50
N SER A 167 -2.34 11.62 9.51
CA SER A 167 -3.13 12.79 9.93
C SER A 167 -3.32 13.78 8.81
N LYS A 168 -3.16 13.35 7.55
CA LYS A 168 -3.13 14.25 6.39
C LYS A 168 -4.34 14.03 5.51
N ILE A 169 -4.80 15.10 4.88
CA ILE A 169 -5.88 15.00 3.90
C ILE A 169 -5.27 14.43 2.63
N TYR A 170 -5.52 13.16 2.34
CA TYR A 170 -5.04 12.51 1.12
C TYR A 170 -6.01 12.80 -0.02
N PHE A 171 -5.46 12.97 -1.21
CA PHE A 171 -6.22 13.15 -2.44
C PHE A 171 -5.47 12.65 -3.66
#